data_AF-A0A011WN45-F1
#
_entry.id   AF-A0A011WN45-F1
#
_cell.length_a   1.000
_cell.length_b   1.000
_cell.length_c   1.000
_cell.angle_alpha   90.00
_cell.angle_beta   90.00
_cell.angle_gamma   90.00
#
_symmetry.space_group_name_H-M   'P 1'
#
loop_
_entity.id
_entity.type
_entity.pdbx_description
1 polymer ?
#
loop_
_entity_poly.entity_id
_entity_poly.type
_entity_poly.pdbx_seq_one_letter_code
_entity_poly.pdbx_strand_id
1 'polypeptide(L)'
;MIQAEATFSISTYFHLNNPYNSNTVDFNTAPNYGEALKILSFSDAHQGVIDYDFLDWALEADISYESIEWFATKVCNNCAREIISTIRTLFLKYKMFFDETSNCIKYRFKGVDGHTNSAWYNDFVVGGIAYLNDVFPINVDDLFAQFKMQKSALADPKLKHIAEFSGEDPSRFLNILKSKNVSLLLKSLYNADNVFIHWSSQNLLFYSLVDIIDSISDNPFYNIHLKNLLYDAASKNQDIMELLARYDYPNIKEYAIKEFCKELKLWFIKMRDSSAATEYGNWNYLISKIATVHTKEELLFITDNEDYLLIENFVPLYSSRIQIFANSELYFDECGIVQDNIYGFVDVLCPARKNTFEFRNSKNDRLISLSDMIVGITGAFQAYINTHGVNQIIKDISKLSNTQRENLRMFIKLRLKSSLYDMHFDHGSIIENSKIKYELINNLLGIDKKFIKQ
;
A
#
# COMPACT_ATOMS: atom_id res chain seq x y z
N MET A 1 13.30 -1.40 -16.74
CA MET A 1 11.99 -0.79 -17.04
C MET A 1 11.08 -1.15 -15.88
N ILE A 2 10.73 -0.19 -15.01
CA ILE A 2 10.04 -0.50 -13.74
C ILE A 2 8.56 -0.75 -14.05
N GLN A 3 8.04 -1.90 -13.62
CA GLN A 3 6.63 -2.29 -13.74
C GLN A 3 5.69 -1.17 -13.32
N ALA A 4 5.00 -0.60 -14.30
CA ALA A 4 4.14 0.56 -14.18
C ALA A 4 2.79 0.30 -13.48
N GLU A 5 2.51 -0.92 -13.01
CA GLU A 5 1.27 -1.18 -12.25
C GLU A 5 1.37 -0.81 -10.77
N ALA A 6 2.57 -0.47 -10.27
CA ALA A 6 2.78 0.07 -8.92
C ALA A 6 2.92 1.60 -8.91
N THR A 7 2.72 2.29 -10.04
CA THR A 7 2.66 3.76 -10.05
C THR A 7 1.32 4.19 -9.47
N PHE A 8 1.39 4.69 -8.25
CA PHE A 8 0.30 5.28 -7.48
C PHE A 8 -0.27 6.49 -8.26
N SER A 9 -1.15 6.24 -9.22
CA SER A 9 -1.67 7.28 -10.09
C SER A 9 -2.89 7.93 -9.42
N ILE A 10 -2.65 9.03 -8.70
CA ILE A 10 -3.72 9.92 -8.22
C ILE A 10 -4.59 10.40 -9.40
N SER A 11 -4.03 10.45 -10.62
CA SER A 11 -4.66 11.06 -11.79
C SER A 11 -5.73 10.19 -12.47
N THR A 12 -5.72 8.86 -12.31
CA THR A 12 -6.58 7.97 -13.12
C THR A 12 -8.08 8.19 -12.88
N TYR A 13 -8.46 8.83 -11.77
CA TYR A 13 -9.86 9.05 -11.39
C TYR A 13 -10.19 10.49 -11.02
N PHE A 14 -9.26 11.44 -11.15
CA PHE A 14 -9.52 12.85 -10.86
C PHE A 14 -10.02 13.58 -12.09
N HIS A 15 -11.34 13.65 -12.22
CA HIS A 15 -12.01 14.40 -13.28
C HIS A 15 -13.30 15.02 -12.75
N LEU A 16 -13.40 16.35 -12.84
CA LEU A 16 -14.53 17.15 -12.43
C LEU A 16 -14.99 18.02 -13.59
N ASN A 17 -16.29 18.30 -13.65
CA ASN A 17 -16.84 19.30 -14.55
C ASN A 17 -17.43 20.41 -13.70
N ASN A 18 -16.99 21.64 -13.93
CA ASN A 18 -17.65 22.83 -13.43
C ASN A 18 -18.77 23.22 -14.42
N PRO A 19 -20.06 23.12 -14.02
CA PRO A 19 -21.17 23.46 -14.91
C PRO A 19 -21.44 24.97 -14.98
N TYR A 20 -20.74 25.79 -14.19
CA TYR A 20 -20.98 27.22 -14.03
C TYR A 20 -19.80 28.04 -14.58
N ASN A 21 -20.10 29.13 -15.27
CA ASN A 21 -19.08 30.13 -15.58
C ASN A 21 -18.87 31.07 -14.39
N SER A 22 -17.73 31.76 -14.35
CA SER A 22 -17.38 32.71 -13.28
C SER A 22 -18.45 33.77 -12.97
N ASN A 23 -19.31 34.12 -13.94
CA ASN A 23 -20.38 35.10 -13.78
C ASN A 23 -21.61 34.59 -13.02
N THR A 24 -21.69 33.29 -12.72
CA THR A 24 -22.87 32.64 -12.11
C THR A 24 -22.60 32.04 -10.73
N VAL A 25 -21.35 32.04 -10.27
CA VAL A 25 -20.94 31.45 -8.98
C VAL A 25 -21.15 32.45 -7.83
N ASP A 26 -21.76 31.97 -6.74
CA ASP A 26 -21.88 32.76 -5.50
C ASP A 26 -20.58 32.71 -4.68
N PHE A 27 -19.80 33.79 -4.80
CA PHE A 27 -18.54 33.96 -4.07
C PHE A 27 -18.70 34.18 -2.56
N ASN A 28 -19.91 34.44 -2.05
CA ASN A 28 -20.10 34.64 -0.60
C ASN A 28 -19.79 33.39 0.22
N THR A 29 -19.80 32.22 -0.43
CA THR A 29 -19.48 30.93 0.21
C THR A 29 -17.99 30.58 0.10
N ALA A 30 -17.20 31.36 -0.64
CA ALA A 30 -15.78 31.08 -0.88
C ALA A 30 -14.93 31.35 0.38
N PRO A 31 -14.04 30.42 0.78
CA PRO A 31 -13.12 30.64 1.90
C PRO A 31 -12.15 31.81 1.67
N ASN A 32 -11.71 31.98 0.43
CA ASN A 32 -10.84 33.07 -0.01
C ASN A 32 -11.28 33.57 -1.38
N TYR A 33 -11.73 34.83 -1.45
CA TYR A 33 -12.20 35.45 -2.68
C TYR A 33 -11.14 35.50 -3.80
N GLY A 34 -9.88 35.82 -3.45
CA GLY A 34 -8.79 35.92 -4.42
C GLY A 34 -8.43 34.58 -5.03
N GLU A 35 -8.43 33.51 -4.23
CA GLU A 35 -8.22 32.14 -4.71
C GLU A 35 -9.39 31.65 -5.55
N ALA A 36 -10.63 31.93 -5.13
CA ALA A 36 -11.82 31.57 -5.90
C ALA A 36 -11.83 32.21 -7.31
N LEU A 37 -11.41 33.47 -7.43
CA LEU A 37 -11.25 34.12 -8.74
C LEU A 37 -10.21 33.43 -9.62
N LYS A 38 -9.05 33.05 -9.04
CA LYS A 38 -8.01 32.32 -9.78
C LYS A 38 -8.53 30.97 -10.26
N ILE A 39 -9.18 30.20 -9.38
CA ILE A 39 -9.76 28.88 -9.69
C ILE A 39 -10.77 28.98 -10.84
N LEU A 40 -11.71 29.93 -10.76
CA LEU A 40 -12.73 30.08 -11.80
C LEU A 40 -12.15 30.60 -13.11
N SER A 41 -11.12 31.45 -13.06
CA SER A 41 -10.41 31.89 -14.27
C SER A 41 -9.72 30.71 -14.96
N PHE A 42 -9.08 29.81 -14.20
CA PHE A 42 -8.54 28.57 -14.73
C PHE A 42 -9.66 27.71 -15.34
N SER A 43 -10.74 27.51 -14.59
CA SER A 43 -11.87 26.68 -15.03
C SER A 43 -12.50 27.19 -16.34
N ASP A 44 -12.76 28.48 -16.45
CA ASP A 44 -13.32 29.10 -17.67
C ASP A 44 -12.38 28.93 -18.87
N ALA A 45 -11.06 29.08 -18.67
CA ALA A 45 -10.06 28.89 -19.72
C ALA A 45 -10.00 27.43 -20.24
N HIS A 46 -10.35 26.47 -19.38
CA HIS A 46 -10.41 25.03 -19.71
C HIS A 46 -11.85 24.55 -19.95
N GLN A 47 -12.79 25.47 -20.23
CA GLN A 47 -14.19 25.15 -20.58
C GLN A 47 -14.92 24.33 -19.50
N GLY A 48 -14.55 24.53 -18.23
CA GLY A 48 -15.12 23.82 -17.09
C GLY A 48 -14.54 22.42 -16.84
N VAL A 49 -13.63 21.93 -17.68
CA VAL A 49 -12.93 20.65 -17.46
C VAL A 49 -11.85 20.84 -16.41
N ILE A 50 -11.87 19.99 -15.39
CA ILE A 50 -10.98 20.03 -14.24
C ILE A 50 -10.38 18.63 -14.06
N ASP A 51 -9.10 18.51 -14.38
CA ASP A 51 -8.36 17.25 -14.38
C ASP A 51 -7.04 17.40 -13.63
N TYR A 52 -6.03 16.61 -14.00
CA TYR A 52 -4.72 16.64 -13.35
C TYR A 52 -3.97 17.96 -13.58
N ASP A 53 -4.15 18.62 -14.73
CA ASP A 53 -3.48 19.90 -15.02
C ASP A 53 -3.97 21.00 -14.06
N PHE A 54 -5.23 20.91 -13.62
CA PHE A 54 -5.76 21.80 -12.57
C PHE A 54 -5.07 21.58 -11.23
N LEU A 55 -4.85 20.32 -10.83
CA LEU A 55 -4.20 19.99 -9.56
C LEU A 55 -2.77 20.51 -9.56
N ASP A 56 -2.04 20.29 -10.64
CA ASP A 56 -0.68 20.80 -10.80
C ASP A 56 -0.65 22.33 -10.71
N TRP A 57 -1.49 23.01 -11.50
CA TRP A 57 -1.62 24.46 -11.45
C TRP A 57 -1.97 24.98 -10.05
N ALA A 58 -2.92 24.34 -9.36
CA ALA A 58 -3.36 24.78 -8.04
C ALA A 58 -2.27 24.62 -6.99
N LEU A 59 -1.45 23.56 -7.10
CA LEU A 59 -0.27 23.37 -6.25
C LEU A 59 0.80 24.44 -6.52
N GLU A 60 1.04 24.80 -7.79
CA GLU A 60 1.98 25.85 -8.18
C GLU A 60 1.52 27.25 -7.76
N ALA A 61 0.22 27.51 -7.84
CA ALA A 61 -0.39 28.78 -7.47
C ALA A 61 -0.62 28.93 -5.95
N ASP A 62 -0.20 27.93 -5.16
CA ASP A 62 -0.36 27.81 -3.71
C ASP A 62 -1.81 28.06 -3.25
N ILE A 63 -2.75 27.43 -3.94
CA ILE A 63 -4.17 27.50 -3.58
C ILE A 63 -4.41 26.64 -2.33
N SER A 64 -5.16 27.17 -1.37
CA SER A 64 -5.46 26.46 -0.12
C SER A 64 -6.34 25.24 -0.34
N TYR A 65 -6.21 24.25 0.56
CA TYR A 65 -7.10 23.09 0.61
C TYR A 65 -8.57 23.52 0.67
N GLU A 66 -8.88 24.50 1.53
CA GLU A 66 -10.24 24.99 1.76
C GLU A 66 -10.87 25.52 0.47
N SER A 67 -10.12 26.29 -0.32
CA SER A 67 -10.60 26.83 -1.60
C SER A 67 -10.81 25.74 -2.65
N ILE A 68 -9.93 24.73 -2.73
CA ILE A 68 -10.09 23.61 -3.67
C ILE A 68 -11.26 22.70 -3.26
N GLU A 69 -11.38 22.37 -1.97
CA GLU A 69 -12.51 21.61 -1.44
C GLU A 69 -13.84 22.35 -1.66
N TRP A 70 -13.87 23.66 -1.39
CA TRP A 70 -15.03 24.50 -1.68
C TRP A 70 -15.40 24.44 -3.16
N PHE A 71 -14.44 24.60 -4.07
CA PHE A 71 -14.70 24.55 -5.50
C PHE A 71 -15.27 23.20 -5.92
N ALA A 72 -14.63 22.09 -5.51
CA ALA A 72 -15.11 20.75 -5.83
C ALA A 72 -16.51 20.46 -5.28
N THR A 73 -16.77 20.81 -4.01
CA THR A 73 -18.01 20.41 -3.31
C THR A 73 -19.17 21.38 -3.50
N LYS A 74 -18.91 22.69 -3.59
CA LYS A 74 -19.95 23.74 -3.67
C LYS A 74 -20.19 24.22 -5.09
N VAL A 75 -19.14 24.31 -5.91
CA VAL A 75 -19.27 24.80 -7.29
C VAL A 75 -19.52 23.63 -8.24
N CYS A 76 -18.65 22.62 -8.23
CA CYS A 76 -18.80 21.44 -9.08
C CYS A 76 -19.82 20.42 -8.53
N ASN A 77 -20.32 20.62 -7.30
CA ASN A 77 -21.26 19.72 -6.63
C ASN A 77 -20.80 18.26 -6.62
N ASN A 78 -19.50 18.03 -6.43
CA ASN A 78 -18.89 16.72 -6.39
C ASN A 78 -18.34 16.42 -4.99
N CYS A 79 -18.91 15.42 -4.34
CA CYS A 79 -18.49 14.92 -3.03
C CYS A 79 -18.03 13.47 -3.11
N ALA A 80 -17.57 13.00 -4.27
CA ALA A 80 -17.03 11.65 -4.42
C ALA A 80 -15.79 11.49 -3.53
N ARG A 81 -15.71 10.37 -2.80
CA ARG A 81 -14.65 10.14 -1.82
C ARG A 81 -13.26 10.15 -2.45
N GLU A 82 -13.14 9.66 -3.67
CA GLU A 82 -11.90 9.60 -4.45
C GLU A 82 -11.38 11.00 -4.76
N ILE A 83 -12.28 11.91 -5.16
CA ILE A 83 -11.98 13.32 -5.42
C ILE A 83 -11.54 14.03 -4.14
N ILE A 84 -12.34 13.91 -3.07
CA ILE A 84 -12.05 14.60 -1.81
C ILE A 84 -10.78 14.06 -1.16
N SER A 85 -10.55 12.74 -1.19
CA SER A 85 -9.31 12.17 -0.68
C SER A 85 -8.10 12.66 -1.47
N THR A 86 -8.19 12.70 -2.81
CA THR A 86 -7.14 13.26 -3.67
C THR A 86 -6.78 14.70 -3.29
N ILE A 87 -7.79 15.56 -3.11
CA ILE A 87 -7.59 16.95 -2.70
C ILE A 87 -6.94 17.00 -1.30
N ARG A 88 -7.39 16.18 -0.35
CA ARG A 88 -6.79 16.09 0.99
C ARG A 88 -5.32 15.68 0.92
N THR A 89 -4.99 14.60 0.20
CA THR A 89 -3.62 14.08 0.09
C THR A 89 -2.66 15.12 -0.46
N LEU A 90 -3.08 15.84 -1.52
CA LEU A 90 -2.23 16.81 -2.21
C LEU A 90 -2.12 18.14 -1.47
N PHE A 91 -3.22 18.67 -0.91
CA PHE A 91 -3.28 20.05 -0.42
C PHE A 91 -3.25 20.19 1.10
N LEU A 92 -3.65 19.18 1.88
CA LEU A 92 -3.45 19.24 3.34
C LEU A 92 -1.99 19.04 3.69
N LYS A 93 -1.58 19.72 4.77
CA LYS A 93 -0.24 19.62 5.32
C LYS A 93 -0.23 18.66 6.51
N TYR A 94 0.06 17.38 6.24
CA TYR A 94 0.28 16.39 7.28
C TYR A 94 1.73 16.45 7.78
N LYS A 95 1.93 16.02 9.03
CA LYS A 95 3.22 15.53 9.50
C LYS A 95 3.16 14.01 9.56
N MET A 96 3.98 13.35 8.76
CA MET A 96 3.93 11.91 8.55
C MET A 96 5.26 11.28 8.96
N PHE A 97 5.18 10.22 9.76
CA PHE A 97 6.32 9.47 10.26
C PHE A 97 6.27 8.06 9.69
N PHE A 98 7.44 7.56 9.31
CA PHE A 98 7.59 6.30 8.61
C PHE A 98 8.66 5.42 9.28
N ASP A 99 8.35 4.14 9.37
CA ASP A 99 9.29 3.03 9.57
C ASP A 99 8.92 1.93 8.55
N GLU A 100 9.71 0.87 8.45
CA GLU A 100 9.46 -0.26 7.58
C GLU A 100 9.47 -1.61 8.29
N THR A 101 8.88 -2.61 7.64
CA THR A 101 9.06 -4.00 8.08
C THR A 101 10.49 -4.46 7.85
N SER A 102 11.10 -5.09 8.86
CA SER A 102 12.49 -5.58 8.78
C SER A 102 12.65 -6.92 8.04
N ASN A 103 11.81 -7.23 7.03
CA ASN A 103 11.77 -8.54 6.36
C ASN A 103 12.89 -8.73 5.34
N CYS A 104 13.08 -7.79 4.40
CA CYS A 104 14.16 -7.80 3.42
C CYS A 104 14.39 -6.45 2.80
N ILE A 105 15.63 -6.23 2.36
CA ILE A 105 16.03 -5.09 1.52
C ILE A 105 15.89 -5.43 0.03
N LYS A 106 16.33 -6.64 -0.34
CA LYS A 106 16.17 -7.25 -1.66
C LYS A 106 15.42 -8.55 -1.51
N TYR A 107 14.56 -8.92 -2.44
CA TYR A 107 13.90 -10.23 -2.46
C TYR A 107 14.48 -11.07 -3.57
N ARG A 108 14.94 -12.29 -3.26
CA ARG A 108 15.67 -13.15 -4.21
C ARG A 108 15.56 -14.63 -3.91
N PHE A 109 15.79 -15.46 -4.92
CA PHE A 109 16.09 -16.87 -4.71
C PHE A 109 17.48 -17.06 -4.06
N LYS A 110 17.59 -18.07 -3.22
CA LYS A 110 18.85 -18.56 -2.63
C LYS A 110 19.52 -19.62 -3.50
N GLY A 111 18.76 -20.26 -4.39
CA GLY A 111 19.23 -21.30 -5.29
C GLY A 111 18.08 -21.87 -6.13
N VAL A 112 18.39 -22.92 -6.87
CA VAL A 112 17.49 -23.57 -7.84
C VAL A 112 16.30 -24.31 -7.22
N ASP A 113 16.29 -24.49 -5.89
CA ASP A 113 15.21 -25.13 -5.14
C ASP A 113 13.98 -24.23 -4.91
N GLY A 114 14.06 -22.97 -5.35
CA GLY A 114 12.97 -22.01 -5.21
C GLY A 114 12.85 -21.39 -3.82
N HIS A 115 13.79 -21.66 -2.90
CA HIS A 115 13.80 -21.01 -1.59
C HIS A 115 14.24 -19.55 -1.69
N THR A 116 13.51 -18.67 -1.02
CA THR A 116 13.79 -17.22 -1.01
C THR A 116 14.46 -16.76 0.29
N ASN A 117 15.03 -15.56 0.27
CA ASN A 117 15.72 -14.97 1.42
C ASN A 117 14.81 -14.54 2.57
N SER A 118 13.54 -14.28 2.28
CA SER A 118 12.51 -13.96 3.26
C SER A 118 11.23 -14.74 2.95
N ALA A 119 10.34 -14.89 3.92
CA ALA A 119 9.12 -15.64 3.67
C ALA A 119 8.21 -14.88 2.69
N TRP A 120 7.74 -15.57 1.64
CA TRP A 120 6.95 -14.98 0.55
C TRP A 120 5.67 -14.26 1.02
N TYR A 121 5.12 -14.67 2.17
CA TYR A 121 3.91 -14.13 2.75
C TYR A 121 4.13 -12.87 3.61
N ASN A 122 5.37 -12.47 3.87
CA ASN A 122 5.69 -11.25 4.59
C ASN A 122 5.79 -10.08 3.61
N ASP A 123 4.71 -9.32 3.45
CA ASP A 123 4.74 -8.08 2.67
C ASP A 123 5.80 -7.12 3.22
N PHE A 124 6.47 -6.40 2.31
CA PHE A 124 7.21 -5.21 2.68
C PHE A 124 6.20 -4.08 2.94
N VAL A 125 6.25 -3.48 4.11
CA VAL A 125 5.36 -2.37 4.48
C VAL A 125 6.20 -1.19 4.91
N VAL A 126 5.92 -0.02 4.34
CA VAL A 126 6.42 1.29 4.80
C VAL A 126 5.24 2.12 5.26
N GLY A 127 5.32 2.73 6.43
CA GLY A 127 4.17 3.45 7.00
C GLY A 127 4.40 3.91 8.44
N GLY A 128 3.34 4.32 9.10
CA GLY A 128 3.44 4.78 10.48
C GLY A 128 2.28 5.67 10.90
N ILE A 129 2.62 6.77 11.59
CA ILE A 129 1.66 7.75 12.11
C ILE A 129 1.60 8.97 11.19
N ALA A 130 0.40 9.50 11.00
CA ALA A 130 0.18 10.80 10.39
C ALA A 130 -0.69 11.66 11.31
N TYR A 131 -0.43 12.96 11.37
CA TYR A 131 -1.31 13.87 12.07
C TYR A 131 -1.41 15.24 11.40
N LEU A 132 -2.51 15.93 11.69
CA LEU A 132 -2.69 17.34 11.37
C LEU A 132 -2.38 18.19 12.60
N ASN A 133 -2.07 19.47 12.38
CA ASN A 133 -1.64 20.49 13.35
C ASN A 133 -0.14 20.47 13.66
N ASP A 134 0.31 21.51 14.36
CA ASP A 134 1.73 21.71 14.64
C ASP A 134 2.30 20.71 15.65
N VAL A 135 1.49 20.31 16.64
CA VAL A 135 1.90 19.50 17.79
C VAL A 135 1.15 18.18 17.80
N PHE A 136 1.88 17.08 18.01
CA PHE A 136 1.27 15.77 18.18
C PHE A 136 0.45 15.73 19.49
N PRO A 137 -0.84 15.34 19.46
CA PRO A 137 -1.74 15.54 20.60
C PRO A 137 -1.53 14.53 21.74
N ILE A 138 -0.68 13.52 21.55
CA ILE A 138 -0.37 12.51 22.58
C ILE A 138 1.02 12.80 23.14
N ASN A 139 1.14 12.84 24.48
CA ASN A 139 2.46 12.79 25.11
C ASN A 139 3.04 11.37 24.95
N VAL A 140 3.97 11.20 24.01
CA VAL A 140 4.55 9.91 23.67
C VAL A 140 5.42 9.35 24.80
N ASP A 141 6.12 10.22 25.54
CA ASP A 141 6.93 9.77 26.68
C ASP A 141 6.05 9.22 27.81
N ASP A 142 4.91 9.87 28.10
CA ASP A 142 3.93 9.36 29.07
C ASP A 142 3.31 8.03 28.62
N LEU A 143 3.04 7.88 27.32
CA LEU A 143 2.55 6.63 26.75
C LEU A 143 3.61 5.51 26.90
N PHE A 144 4.87 5.80 26.57
CA PHE A 144 5.96 4.85 26.67
C PHE A 144 6.27 4.45 28.11
N ALA A 145 6.18 5.39 29.06
CA ALA A 145 6.31 5.10 30.48
C ALA A 145 5.24 4.10 30.97
N GLN A 146 4.01 4.19 30.44
CA GLN A 146 2.92 3.27 30.79
C GLN A 146 3.12 1.86 30.26
N PHE A 147 3.93 1.66 29.21
CA PHE A 147 4.26 0.31 28.72
C PHE A 147 5.13 -0.49 29.70
N LYS A 148 5.77 0.16 30.68
CA LYS A 148 6.61 -0.49 31.70
C LYS A 148 7.69 -1.41 31.09
N MET A 149 8.30 -0.95 30.01
CA MET A 149 9.38 -1.66 29.30
C MET A 149 10.66 -1.74 30.15
N GLN A 150 11.56 -2.65 29.78
CA GLN A 150 12.90 -2.69 30.37
C GLN A 150 13.66 -1.38 30.07
N LYS A 151 14.53 -0.93 30.99
CA LYS A 151 15.26 0.35 30.84
C LYS A 151 16.07 0.45 29.55
N SER A 152 16.67 -0.66 29.11
CA SER A 152 17.43 -0.73 27.85
C SER A 152 16.59 -0.43 26.61
N ALA A 153 15.28 -0.70 26.66
CA ALA A 153 14.35 -0.47 25.56
C ALA A 153 13.79 0.97 25.52
N LEU A 154 14.02 1.79 26.55
CA LEU A 154 13.50 3.18 26.59
C LEU A 154 14.22 4.11 25.62
N ALA A 155 15.43 3.77 25.19
CA ALA A 155 16.17 4.56 24.20
C ALA A 155 15.55 4.39 22.80
N ASP A 156 15.10 3.18 22.47
CA ASP A 156 14.50 2.85 21.17
C ASP A 156 13.34 1.85 21.36
N PRO A 157 12.16 2.33 21.79
CA PRO A 157 10.97 1.50 21.93
C PRO A 157 10.52 0.94 20.58
N LYS A 158 10.17 -0.34 20.55
CA LYS A 158 9.84 -1.10 19.33
C LYS A 158 8.73 -2.09 19.66
N LEU A 159 8.04 -2.64 18.66
CA LEU A 159 6.90 -3.55 18.89
C LEU A 159 7.22 -4.72 19.82
N LYS A 160 8.40 -5.33 19.62
CA LYS A 160 8.91 -6.47 20.43
C LYS A 160 9.05 -6.16 21.92
N HIS A 161 9.13 -4.88 22.29
CA HIS A 161 9.22 -4.45 23.69
C HIS A 161 7.85 -4.32 24.36
N ILE A 162 6.77 -4.25 23.57
CA ILE A 162 5.41 -4.10 24.06
C ILE A 162 4.52 -5.32 23.79
N ALA A 163 4.99 -6.31 23.03
CA ALA A 163 4.27 -7.53 22.74
C ALA A 163 5.20 -8.73 22.63
N GLU A 164 4.76 -9.88 23.15
CA GLU A 164 5.50 -11.14 23.05
C GLU A 164 5.07 -11.90 21.79
N PHE A 165 6.00 -12.09 20.86
CA PHE A 165 5.83 -12.91 19.67
C PHE A 165 7.20 -13.46 19.23
N SER A 166 7.20 -14.56 18.48
CA SER A 166 8.41 -15.25 18.04
C SER A 166 8.54 -15.23 16.52
N GLY A 167 9.73 -14.88 16.04
CA GLY A 167 10.10 -14.99 14.64
C GLY A 167 9.15 -14.26 13.69
N GLU A 168 9.16 -14.72 12.44
CA GLU A 168 8.34 -14.16 11.38
C GLU A 168 7.11 -15.01 11.03
N ASP A 169 6.73 -15.96 11.89
CA ASP A 169 5.63 -16.88 11.58
C ASP A 169 4.26 -16.17 11.50
N PRO A 170 3.30 -16.71 10.74
CA PRO A 170 2.00 -16.06 10.56
C PRO A 170 1.11 -16.03 11.82
N SER A 171 1.43 -16.79 12.86
CA SER A 171 0.74 -16.76 14.16
C SER A 171 1.16 -15.56 15.01
N ARG A 172 2.26 -14.87 14.66
CA ARG A 172 2.78 -13.69 15.37
C ARG A 172 1.72 -12.62 15.58
N PHE A 173 0.82 -12.40 14.61
CA PHE A 173 -0.26 -11.44 14.73
C PHE A 173 -1.20 -11.77 15.89
N LEU A 174 -1.64 -13.03 16.00
CA LEU A 174 -2.50 -13.46 17.10
C LEU A 174 -1.81 -13.36 18.46
N ASN A 175 -0.48 -13.52 18.50
CA ASN A 175 0.32 -13.33 19.71
C ASN A 175 0.43 -11.85 20.10
N ILE A 176 0.68 -10.95 19.14
CA ILE A 176 0.71 -9.50 19.36
C ILE A 176 -0.60 -9.01 19.99
N LEU A 177 -1.74 -9.51 19.50
CA LEU A 177 -3.07 -9.16 20.01
C LEU A 177 -3.28 -9.52 21.50
N LYS A 178 -2.45 -10.37 22.12
CA LYS A 178 -2.56 -10.70 23.55
C LYS A 178 -2.09 -9.58 24.47
N SER A 179 -1.32 -8.62 23.95
CA SER A 179 -0.67 -7.59 24.76
C SER A 179 -1.64 -6.50 25.25
N LYS A 180 -1.54 -6.18 26.55
CA LYS A 180 -2.22 -5.01 27.14
C LYS A 180 -1.58 -3.69 26.74
N ASN A 181 -0.28 -3.66 26.45
CA ASN A 181 0.41 -2.45 25.98
C ASN A 181 -0.03 -2.13 24.54
N VAL A 182 -0.27 -3.15 23.72
CA VAL A 182 -0.91 -2.96 22.40
C VAL A 182 -2.32 -2.40 22.57
N SER A 183 -3.08 -2.83 23.58
CA SER A 183 -4.38 -2.21 23.88
C SER A 183 -4.26 -0.72 24.19
N LEU A 184 -3.27 -0.34 24.99
CA LEU A 184 -3.03 1.05 25.35
C LEU A 184 -2.64 1.88 24.11
N LEU A 185 -1.68 1.39 23.32
CA LEU A 185 -1.23 2.02 22.08
C LEU A 185 -2.40 2.31 21.13
N LEU A 186 -3.18 1.27 20.77
CA LEU A 186 -4.26 1.39 19.79
C LEU A 186 -5.37 2.32 20.27
N LYS A 187 -5.72 2.28 21.57
CA LYS A 187 -6.75 3.15 22.15
C LYS A 187 -6.28 4.61 22.21
N SER A 188 -5.02 4.86 22.59
CA SER A 188 -4.47 6.21 22.61
C SER A 188 -4.49 6.85 21.23
N LEU A 189 -4.06 6.12 20.19
CA LEU A 189 -4.09 6.61 18.81
C LEU A 189 -5.52 6.80 18.28
N TYR A 190 -6.42 5.85 18.56
CA TYR A 190 -7.81 5.94 18.09
C TYR A 190 -8.54 7.14 18.67
N ASN A 191 -8.37 7.40 19.97
CA ASN A 191 -9.05 8.49 20.69
C ASN A 191 -8.43 9.87 20.46
N ALA A 192 -7.24 9.96 19.87
CA ALA A 192 -6.61 11.25 19.59
C ALA A 192 -7.23 11.92 18.36
N ASP A 193 -7.52 13.21 18.46
CA ASP A 193 -8.05 14.00 17.36
C ASP A 193 -6.98 14.21 16.29
N ASN A 194 -7.39 14.08 15.02
CA ASN A 194 -6.53 14.28 13.86
C ASN A 194 -5.23 13.44 13.85
N VAL A 195 -5.24 12.29 14.54
CA VAL A 195 -4.19 11.27 14.46
C VAL A 195 -4.70 10.09 13.64
N PHE A 196 -3.88 9.69 12.69
CA PHE A 196 -4.14 8.64 11.72
C PHE A 196 -2.95 7.68 11.66
N ILE A 197 -3.21 6.50 11.12
CA ILE A 197 -2.17 5.55 10.72
C ILE A 197 -2.19 5.43 9.20
N HIS A 198 -1.03 5.26 8.59
CA HIS A 198 -0.89 5.11 7.15
C HIS A 198 0.11 4.02 6.82
N TRP A 199 -0.05 3.39 5.66
CA TRP A 199 0.92 2.43 5.15
C TRP A 199 0.81 2.29 3.62
N SER A 200 1.89 1.77 3.07
CA SER A 200 1.98 1.25 1.72
C SER A 200 2.62 -0.13 1.78
N SER A 201 1.95 -1.15 1.24
CA SER A 201 2.43 -2.53 1.27
C SER A 201 2.68 -3.11 -0.12
N GLN A 202 3.72 -3.94 -0.22
CA GLN A 202 4.02 -4.72 -1.41
C GLN A 202 4.13 -6.19 -1.03
N ASN A 203 3.24 -7.01 -1.58
CA ASN A 203 3.32 -8.45 -1.38
C ASN A 203 4.47 -9.03 -2.20
N LEU A 204 5.41 -9.72 -1.55
CA LEU A 204 6.64 -10.19 -2.20
C LEU A 204 6.35 -11.21 -3.29
N LEU A 205 5.44 -12.16 -3.05
CA LEU A 205 5.11 -13.20 -4.04
C LEU A 205 4.35 -12.63 -5.22
N PHE A 206 3.29 -11.86 -4.98
CA PHE A 206 2.53 -11.18 -6.04
C PHE A 206 3.49 -10.31 -6.86
N TYR A 207 4.32 -9.54 -6.15
CA TYR A 207 5.47 -8.78 -6.62
C TYR A 207 6.23 -9.49 -7.73
N SER A 208 6.72 -10.65 -7.34
CA SER A 208 7.63 -11.47 -8.12
C SER A 208 6.98 -12.14 -9.33
N LEU A 209 5.64 -12.22 -9.41
CA LEU A 209 4.94 -13.03 -10.42
C LEU A 209 4.25 -12.21 -11.51
N VAL A 210 3.97 -10.93 -11.26
CA VAL A 210 3.19 -10.09 -12.18
C VAL A 210 3.84 -9.93 -13.55
N ASP A 211 5.18 -9.93 -13.64
CA ASP A 211 5.92 -9.84 -14.91
C ASP A 211 5.67 -11.03 -15.85
N ILE A 212 5.34 -12.19 -15.29
CA ILE A 212 5.00 -13.37 -16.10
C ILE A 212 3.73 -13.08 -16.89
N ILE A 213 2.72 -12.49 -16.25
CA ILE A 213 1.46 -12.15 -16.91
C ILE A 213 1.67 -11.02 -17.91
N ASP A 214 2.43 -9.99 -17.54
CA ASP A 214 2.71 -8.86 -18.44
C ASP A 214 3.51 -9.27 -19.68
N SER A 215 4.35 -10.30 -19.58
CA SER A 215 5.12 -10.80 -20.72
C SER A 215 4.29 -11.63 -21.71
N ILE A 216 3.16 -12.22 -21.27
CA ILE A 216 2.37 -13.17 -22.07
C ILE A 216 0.96 -12.69 -22.41
N SER A 217 0.41 -11.73 -21.66
CA SER A 217 -0.93 -11.19 -21.87
C SER A 217 -0.87 -9.79 -22.46
N ASP A 218 -1.51 -9.62 -23.61
CA ASP A 218 -1.63 -8.31 -24.27
C ASP A 218 -2.98 -7.63 -23.94
N ASN A 219 -3.76 -8.14 -22.98
CA ASN A 219 -5.10 -7.62 -22.66
C ASN A 219 -5.11 -6.82 -21.34
N PRO A 220 -5.10 -5.48 -21.40
CA PRO A 220 -5.01 -4.64 -20.21
C PRO A 220 -6.25 -4.76 -19.31
N PHE A 221 -7.44 -5.04 -19.86
CA PHE A 221 -8.68 -5.11 -19.06
C PHE A 221 -8.78 -6.35 -18.17
N TYR A 222 -8.11 -7.44 -18.55
CA TYR A 222 -8.13 -8.71 -17.80
C TYR A 222 -6.86 -8.92 -16.96
N ASN A 223 -5.85 -8.06 -17.11
CA ASN A 223 -4.51 -8.31 -16.60
C ASN A 223 -4.51 -8.48 -15.06
N ILE A 224 -5.16 -7.57 -14.33
CA ILE A 224 -5.20 -7.65 -12.85
C ILE A 224 -5.85 -8.94 -12.32
N HIS A 225 -6.90 -9.43 -13.00
CA HIS A 225 -7.56 -10.68 -12.62
C HIS A 225 -6.63 -11.89 -12.86
N LEU A 226 -5.89 -11.90 -13.98
CA LEU A 226 -4.94 -12.96 -14.30
C LEU A 226 -3.74 -12.97 -13.33
N LYS A 227 -3.27 -11.80 -12.90
CA LYS A 227 -2.25 -11.64 -11.86
C LYS A 227 -2.71 -12.20 -10.52
N ASN A 228 -3.94 -11.89 -10.12
CA ASN A 228 -4.57 -12.46 -8.93
C ASN A 228 -4.72 -13.98 -9.03
N LEU A 229 -5.14 -14.50 -10.19
CA LEU A 229 -5.26 -15.94 -10.43
C LEU A 229 -3.92 -16.67 -10.27
N LEU A 230 -2.84 -16.11 -10.84
CA LEU A 230 -1.50 -16.67 -10.74
C LEU A 230 -1.00 -16.66 -9.29
N TYR A 231 -1.16 -15.54 -8.58
CA TYR A 231 -0.79 -15.42 -7.17
C TYR A 231 -1.57 -16.40 -6.27
N ASP A 232 -2.88 -16.51 -6.45
CA ASP A 232 -3.73 -17.41 -5.65
C ASP A 232 -3.39 -18.88 -5.87
N ALA A 233 -2.91 -19.25 -7.06
CA ALA A 233 -2.39 -20.58 -7.33
C ALA A 233 -1.01 -20.80 -6.69
N ALA A 234 -0.08 -19.86 -6.89
CA ALA A 234 1.28 -19.92 -6.34
C ALA A 234 1.29 -19.97 -4.81
N SER A 235 0.44 -19.20 -4.14
CA SER A 235 0.33 -19.19 -2.67
C SER A 235 -0.11 -20.54 -2.07
N LYS A 236 -0.82 -21.36 -2.86
CA LYS A 236 -1.26 -22.72 -2.47
C LYS A 236 -0.30 -23.80 -2.94
N ASN A 237 0.44 -23.54 -4.02
CA ASN A 237 1.39 -24.48 -4.60
C ASN A 237 2.71 -23.79 -4.94
N GLN A 238 3.70 -23.99 -4.09
CA GLN A 238 5.01 -23.34 -4.18
C GLN A 238 5.97 -24.04 -5.16
N ASP A 239 5.56 -25.12 -5.82
CA ASP A 239 6.36 -25.79 -6.87
C ASP A 239 6.69 -24.86 -8.05
N ILE A 240 5.87 -23.83 -8.28
CA ILE A 240 6.18 -22.76 -9.24
C ILE A 240 7.48 -22.04 -8.89
N MET A 241 7.80 -21.85 -7.62
CA MET A 241 9.01 -21.15 -7.20
C MET A 241 10.26 -21.93 -7.58
N GLU A 242 10.21 -23.26 -7.47
CA GLU A 242 11.29 -24.14 -7.94
C GLU A 242 11.41 -24.07 -9.46
N LEU A 243 10.29 -24.12 -10.20
CA LEU A 243 10.28 -23.95 -11.65
C LEU A 243 10.95 -22.63 -12.05
N LEU A 244 10.54 -21.51 -11.46
CA LEU A 244 11.10 -20.18 -11.76
C LEU A 244 12.62 -20.15 -11.49
N ALA A 245 13.04 -20.65 -10.33
CA ALA A 245 14.45 -20.67 -9.97
C ALA A 245 15.30 -21.57 -10.88
N ARG A 246 14.80 -22.70 -11.40
CA ARG A 246 15.56 -23.53 -12.36
C ARG A 246 15.90 -22.82 -13.67
N TYR A 247 15.18 -21.75 -14.00
CA TYR A 247 15.37 -20.96 -15.20
C TYR A 247 15.96 -19.57 -14.94
N ASP A 248 16.60 -19.37 -13.78
CA ASP A 248 17.26 -18.11 -13.40
C ASP A 248 16.33 -16.89 -13.33
N TYR A 249 15.01 -17.13 -13.15
CA TYR A 249 13.99 -16.08 -13.08
C TYR A 249 14.36 -14.97 -12.06
N PRO A 250 14.14 -13.67 -12.40
CA PRO A 250 13.41 -13.16 -13.55
C PRO A 250 14.25 -12.97 -14.82
N ASN A 251 15.37 -13.68 -14.97
CA ASN A 251 16.22 -13.60 -16.16
C ASN A 251 16.21 -14.90 -16.99
N ILE A 252 15.06 -15.20 -17.60
CA ILE A 252 14.92 -16.37 -18.47
C ILE A 252 15.86 -16.18 -19.67
N LYS A 253 16.86 -17.05 -19.80
CA LYS A 253 17.81 -16.96 -20.92
C LYS A 253 17.11 -17.27 -22.24
N GLU A 254 17.49 -16.57 -23.31
CA GLU A 254 16.88 -16.71 -24.64
C GLU A 254 16.81 -18.18 -25.11
N TYR A 255 17.90 -18.93 -24.94
CA TYR A 255 17.97 -20.35 -25.30
C TYR A 255 17.03 -21.25 -24.48
N ALA A 256 16.57 -20.79 -23.31
CA ALA A 256 15.74 -21.56 -22.38
C ALA A 256 14.25 -21.19 -22.45
N ILE A 257 13.89 -20.07 -23.09
CA ILE A 257 12.50 -19.55 -23.19
C ILE A 257 11.53 -20.65 -23.62
N LYS A 258 11.88 -21.43 -24.66
CA LYS A 258 10.99 -22.45 -25.20
C LYS A 258 10.67 -23.56 -24.19
N GLU A 259 11.67 -24.05 -23.46
CA GLU A 259 11.45 -25.12 -22.47
C GLU A 259 10.77 -24.55 -21.21
N PHE A 260 11.16 -23.35 -20.78
CA PHE A 260 10.48 -22.61 -19.72
C PHE A 260 8.97 -22.47 -19.99
N CYS A 261 8.57 -21.99 -21.18
CA CYS A 261 7.17 -21.83 -21.55
C CYS A 261 6.42 -23.17 -21.57
N LYS A 262 7.09 -24.26 -21.96
CA LYS A 262 6.49 -25.60 -21.96
C LYS A 262 6.24 -26.09 -20.53
N GLU A 263 7.21 -25.95 -19.63
CA GLU A 263 7.02 -26.31 -18.21
C GLU A 263 5.96 -25.43 -17.54
N LEU A 264 6.01 -24.11 -17.75
CA LEU A 264 5.02 -23.18 -17.20
C LEU A 264 3.60 -23.49 -17.70
N LYS A 265 3.46 -23.86 -18.98
CA LYS A 265 2.18 -24.32 -19.54
C LYS A 265 1.67 -25.58 -18.84
N LEU A 266 2.54 -26.56 -18.58
CA LEU A 266 2.16 -27.77 -17.84
C LEU A 266 1.73 -27.43 -16.42
N TRP A 267 2.40 -26.48 -15.78
CA TRP A 267 2.00 -25.97 -14.48
C TRP A 267 0.62 -25.29 -14.53
N PHE A 268 0.34 -24.45 -15.54
CA PHE A 268 -1.00 -23.86 -15.73
C PHE A 268 -2.09 -24.93 -15.95
N ILE A 269 -1.81 -25.98 -16.71
CA ILE A 269 -2.74 -27.11 -16.90
C ILE A 269 -3.03 -27.80 -15.56
N LYS A 270 -1.98 -28.08 -14.77
CA LYS A 270 -2.13 -28.64 -13.43
C LYS A 270 -2.98 -27.73 -12.53
N MET A 271 -2.75 -26.42 -12.56
CA MET A 271 -3.51 -25.47 -11.75
C MET A 271 -4.98 -25.40 -12.18
N ARG A 272 -5.25 -25.35 -13.49
CA ARG A 272 -6.60 -25.44 -14.05
C ARG A 272 -7.33 -26.66 -13.53
N ASP A 273 -6.73 -27.84 -13.65
CA ASP A 273 -7.38 -29.11 -13.32
C ASP A 273 -7.66 -29.25 -11.80
N SER A 274 -6.94 -28.49 -10.98
CA SER A 274 -7.17 -28.37 -9.52
C SER A 274 -8.09 -27.21 -9.13
N SER A 275 -8.50 -26.36 -10.08
CA SER A 275 -9.30 -25.16 -9.84
C SER A 275 -10.80 -25.41 -9.96
N ALA A 276 -11.62 -24.43 -9.55
CA ALA A 276 -13.06 -24.47 -9.81
C ALA A 276 -13.34 -24.31 -11.31
N ALA A 277 -14.39 -24.95 -11.82
CA ALA A 277 -14.78 -24.88 -13.24
C ALA A 277 -15.01 -23.45 -13.75
N THR A 278 -15.37 -22.51 -12.87
CA THR A 278 -15.51 -21.08 -13.18
C THR A 278 -14.20 -20.43 -13.61
N GLU A 279 -13.05 -20.93 -13.15
CA GLU A 279 -11.72 -20.39 -13.48
C GLU A 279 -11.12 -21.02 -14.74
N TYR A 280 -11.74 -22.05 -15.31
CA TYR A 280 -11.18 -22.78 -16.44
C TYR A 280 -10.98 -21.87 -17.66
N GLY A 281 -11.86 -20.90 -17.88
CA GLY A 281 -11.72 -19.92 -18.96
C GLY A 281 -10.43 -19.10 -18.82
N ASN A 282 -10.16 -18.58 -17.62
CA ASN A 282 -8.98 -17.78 -17.34
C ASN A 282 -7.69 -18.59 -17.49
N TRP A 283 -7.66 -19.83 -16.98
CA TRP A 283 -6.52 -20.72 -17.17
C TRP A 283 -6.31 -21.12 -18.63
N ASN A 284 -7.37 -21.46 -19.35
CA ASN A 284 -7.27 -21.81 -20.77
C ASN A 284 -6.76 -20.62 -21.59
N TYR A 285 -7.13 -19.39 -21.22
CA TYR A 285 -6.55 -18.19 -21.79
C TYR A 285 -5.02 -18.13 -21.55
N LEU A 286 -4.55 -18.27 -20.31
CA LEU A 286 -3.10 -18.26 -20.00
C LEU A 286 -2.35 -19.38 -20.71
N ILE A 287 -2.92 -20.59 -20.76
CA ILE A 287 -2.38 -21.74 -21.49
C ILE A 287 -2.26 -21.43 -22.98
N SER A 288 -3.26 -20.76 -23.58
CA SER A 288 -3.20 -20.36 -24.98
C SER A 288 -2.11 -19.31 -25.23
N LYS A 289 -1.99 -18.32 -24.33
CA LYS A 289 -1.01 -17.23 -24.45
C LYS A 289 0.41 -17.74 -24.32
N ILE A 290 0.72 -18.51 -23.30
CA ILE A 290 2.06 -19.10 -23.13
C ILE A 290 2.39 -20.06 -24.29
N ALA A 291 1.38 -20.76 -24.85
CA ALA A 291 1.59 -21.62 -26.01
C ALA A 291 1.94 -20.84 -27.29
N THR A 292 1.52 -19.57 -27.42
CA THR A 292 1.86 -18.71 -28.56
C THR A 292 3.22 -18.03 -28.44
N VAL A 293 3.88 -18.07 -27.27
CA VAL A 293 5.18 -17.39 -27.05
C VAL A 293 6.31 -17.96 -27.90
N HIS A 294 6.21 -19.19 -28.43
CA HIS A 294 7.24 -19.78 -29.29
C HIS A 294 7.54 -19.00 -30.58
N THR A 295 6.74 -17.98 -30.92
CA THR A 295 6.98 -17.04 -32.02
C THR A 295 7.71 -15.77 -31.60
N LYS A 296 7.98 -15.59 -30.30
CA LYS A 296 8.69 -14.45 -29.74
C LYS A 296 10.14 -14.85 -29.45
N GLU A 297 11.08 -13.97 -29.79
CA GLU A 297 12.50 -14.12 -29.43
C GLU A 297 12.75 -13.78 -27.95
N GLU A 298 11.83 -13.05 -27.31
CA GLU A 298 11.95 -12.58 -25.93
C GLU A 298 10.62 -12.61 -25.15
N LEU A 299 10.74 -12.63 -23.82
CA LEU A 299 9.65 -12.39 -22.87
C LEU A 299 9.96 -11.10 -22.12
N LEU A 300 9.60 -9.96 -22.73
CA LEU A 300 10.05 -8.60 -22.42
C LEU A 300 10.38 -8.29 -20.95
N PHE A 301 9.52 -8.67 -20.00
CA PHE A 301 9.70 -8.30 -18.59
C PHE A 301 10.49 -9.32 -17.76
N ILE A 302 10.75 -10.51 -18.31
CA ILE A 302 11.42 -11.63 -17.61
C ILE A 302 12.67 -12.12 -18.36
N THR A 303 13.25 -11.27 -19.20
CA THR A 303 14.51 -11.46 -19.91
C THR A 303 15.39 -10.24 -19.71
N ASP A 304 16.72 -10.40 -19.72
CA ASP A 304 17.71 -9.32 -19.50
C ASP A 304 17.62 -8.65 -18.11
N ASN A 305 17.29 -9.46 -17.08
CA ASN A 305 17.29 -9.06 -15.68
C ASN A 305 18.49 -9.64 -14.91
N GLU A 306 18.64 -9.35 -13.61
CA GLU A 306 19.63 -10.03 -12.77
C GLU A 306 19.11 -11.41 -12.34
N ASP A 307 19.96 -12.44 -12.46
CA ASP A 307 19.61 -13.81 -12.10
C ASP A 307 19.17 -13.89 -10.64
N TYR A 308 18.06 -14.57 -10.39
CA TYR A 308 17.48 -14.79 -9.06
C TYR A 308 16.99 -13.55 -8.31
N LEU A 309 17.16 -12.34 -8.84
CA LEU A 309 16.77 -11.11 -8.16
C LEU A 309 15.32 -10.76 -8.48
N LEU A 310 14.41 -11.13 -7.58
CA LEU A 310 12.97 -10.94 -7.75
C LEU A 310 12.53 -9.50 -7.51
N ILE A 311 13.09 -8.84 -6.49
CA ILE A 311 12.84 -7.43 -6.17
C ILE A 311 14.18 -6.80 -5.77
N GLU A 312 14.61 -5.79 -6.52
CA GLU A 312 15.91 -5.14 -6.33
C GLU A 312 15.95 -4.27 -5.07
N ASN A 313 14.91 -3.46 -4.86
CA ASN A 313 14.77 -2.57 -3.72
C ASN A 313 13.31 -2.10 -3.57
N PHE A 314 13.03 -1.39 -2.48
CA PHE A 314 11.70 -0.86 -2.16
C PHE A 314 11.62 0.67 -2.26
N VAL A 315 12.63 1.32 -2.85
CA VAL A 315 12.68 2.79 -3.05
C VAL A 315 11.43 3.33 -3.75
N PRO A 316 10.84 2.65 -4.76
CA PRO A 316 9.58 3.08 -5.37
C PRO A 316 8.42 3.28 -4.38
N LEU A 317 8.34 2.49 -3.31
CA LEU A 317 7.30 2.71 -2.29
C LEU A 317 7.52 4.04 -1.57
N TYR A 318 8.75 4.35 -1.16
CA TYR A 318 9.09 5.60 -0.49
C TYR A 318 8.84 6.80 -1.41
N SER A 319 9.32 6.73 -2.65
CA SER A 319 9.14 7.82 -3.62
C SER A 319 7.66 8.06 -3.92
N SER A 320 6.84 7.01 -4.02
CA SER A 320 5.39 7.17 -4.20
C SER A 320 4.74 7.94 -3.05
N ARG A 321 5.14 7.69 -1.79
CA ARG A 321 4.62 8.44 -0.63
C ARG A 321 5.02 9.90 -0.68
N ILE A 322 6.27 10.16 -1.05
CA ILE A 322 6.79 11.51 -1.23
C ILE A 322 5.99 12.24 -2.31
N GLN A 323 5.74 11.61 -3.46
CA GLN A 323 5.02 12.20 -4.58
C GLN A 323 3.57 12.55 -4.23
N ILE A 324 2.82 11.63 -3.63
CA ILE A 324 1.37 11.81 -3.44
C ILE A 324 1.03 12.76 -2.28
N PHE A 325 1.87 12.85 -1.25
CA PHE A 325 1.70 13.78 -0.12
C PHE A 325 2.51 15.06 -0.31
N ALA A 326 2.37 15.70 -1.48
CA ALA A 326 3.25 16.78 -1.94
C ALA A 326 3.36 17.98 -1.00
N ASN A 327 2.28 18.34 -0.29
CA ASN A 327 2.29 19.47 0.65
C ASN A 327 2.64 19.08 2.11
N SER A 328 2.94 17.81 2.37
CA SER A 328 3.21 17.32 3.73
C SER A 328 4.69 17.31 4.09
N GLU A 329 4.97 17.18 5.39
CA GLU A 329 6.31 16.93 5.94
C GLU A 329 6.44 15.44 6.27
N LEU A 330 7.39 14.77 5.61
CA LEU A 330 7.59 13.33 5.72
C LEU A 330 8.91 13.00 6.43
N TYR A 331 8.85 12.20 7.48
CA TYR A 331 9.98 11.84 8.34
C TYR A 331 10.17 10.33 8.35
N PHE A 332 11.21 9.84 7.66
CA PHE A 332 11.52 8.42 7.54
C PHE A 332 12.58 7.99 8.56
N ASP A 333 12.50 6.76 9.08
CA ASP A 333 13.65 6.14 9.76
C ASP A 333 14.83 5.99 8.79
N GLU A 334 16.04 6.00 9.33
CA GLU A 334 17.26 5.87 8.53
C GLU A 334 17.32 4.51 7.82
N CYS A 335 17.38 4.53 6.48
CA CYS A 335 17.52 3.36 5.65
C CYS A 335 18.52 3.66 4.52
N GLY A 336 19.77 3.18 4.67
CA GLY A 336 20.89 3.58 3.81
C GLY A 336 20.64 3.38 2.31
N ILE A 337 20.09 2.24 1.91
CA ILE A 337 19.80 1.97 0.48
C ILE A 337 18.74 2.91 -0.07
N VAL A 338 17.73 3.27 0.74
CA VAL A 338 16.73 4.24 0.31
C VAL A 338 17.36 5.62 0.20
N GLN A 339 18.10 6.05 1.22
CA GLN A 339 18.78 7.35 1.23
C GLN A 339 19.71 7.55 0.04
N ASP A 340 20.47 6.52 -0.35
CA ASP A 340 21.42 6.58 -1.46
C ASP A 340 20.74 6.69 -2.83
N ASN A 341 19.50 6.21 -2.97
CA ASN A 341 18.84 6.05 -4.26
C ASN A 341 17.59 6.92 -4.44
N ILE A 342 16.97 7.44 -3.37
CA ILE A 342 15.65 8.09 -3.40
C ILE A 342 15.57 9.24 -4.40
N TYR A 343 16.63 10.04 -4.55
CA TYR A 343 16.67 11.16 -5.49
C TYR A 343 16.65 10.76 -6.96
N GLY A 344 17.02 9.51 -7.30
CA GLY A 344 16.86 8.96 -8.65
C GLY A 344 15.45 8.50 -8.98
N PHE A 345 14.56 8.41 -7.97
CA PHE A 345 13.17 7.97 -8.12
C PHE A 345 12.14 9.06 -7.87
N VAL A 346 12.51 10.13 -7.16
CA VAL A 346 11.63 11.27 -6.89
C VAL A 346 11.62 12.18 -8.12
N ASP A 347 10.91 11.76 -9.15
CA ASP A 347 10.40 12.66 -10.18
C ASP A 347 9.06 13.23 -9.67
N VAL A 348 9.04 14.52 -9.35
CA VAL A 348 8.00 15.17 -8.54
C VAL A 348 6.71 15.40 -9.36
N LEU A 349 5.55 14.98 -8.84
CA LEU A 349 4.25 15.54 -9.24
C LEU A 349 4.31 17.04 -8.86
N CYS A 350 4.41 17.94 -9.84
CA CYS A 350 4.81 19.36 -9.70
C CYS A 350 6.31 19.64 -9.47
N PRO A 351 7.13 19.79 -10.53
CA PRO A 351 8.53 20.19 -10.43
C PRO A 351 8.77 21.51 -9.65
N ALA A 352 7.75 22.37 -9.58
CA ALA A 352 7.82 23.67 -8.91
C ALA A 352 7.56 23.61 -7.38
N ARG A 353 6.90 22.56 -6.85
CA ARG A 353 6.68 22.41 -5.41
C ARG A 353 7.65 21.38 -4.83
N LYS A 354 8.48 21.79 -3.87
CA LYS A 354 9.45 20.89 -3.24
C LYS A 354 8.79 20.15 -2.09
N ASN A 355 8.61 18.84 -2.25
CA ASN A 355 8.21 17.96 -1.16
C ASN A 355 9.20 18.07 -0.01
N THR A 356 8.71 18.08 1.23
CA THR A 356 9.56 18.14 2.41
C THR A 356 9.69 16.74 2.98
N PHE A 357 10.87 16.14 2.83
CA PHE A 357 11.17 14.87 3.48
C PHE A 357 12.56 14.87 4.10
N GLU A 358 12.71 14.10 5.18
CA GLU A 358 13.94 13.95 5.94
C GLU A 358 14.07 12.52 6.47
N PHE A 359 15.30 12.01 6.56
CA PHE A 359 15.61 10.76 7.26
C PHE A 359 16.16 11.08 8.65
N ARG A 360 15.63 10.41 9.68
CA ARG A 360 15.97 10.65 11.08
C ARG A 360 16.23 9.36 11.81
N ASN A 361 17.13 9.41 12.78
CA ASN A 361 17.44 8.27 13.63
C ASN A 361 16.32 8.01 14.65
N SER A 362 15.73 6.81 14.65
CA SER A 362 14.67 6.40 15.58
C SER A 362 14.99 6.63 17.07
N LYS A 363 16.27 6.57 17.47
CA LYS A 363 16.68 6.76 18.88
C LYS A 363 16.43 8.19 19.38
N ASN A 364 16.32 9.13 18.46
CA ASN A 364 16.13 10.55 18.74
C ASN A 364 14.72 11.03 18.40
N ASP A 365 13.88 10.20 17.78
CA ASP A 365 12.53 10.56 17.35
C ASP A 365 11.50 9.52 17.80
N ARG A 366 10.73 9.89 18.83
CA ARG A 366 9.72 9.02 19.45
C ARG A 366 8.58 8.66 18.51
N LEU A 367 8.29 9.48 17.50
CA LEU A 367 7.21 9.21 16.53
C LEU A 367 7.64 8.19 15.48
N ILE A 368 8.93 8.08 15.20
CA ILE A 368 9.49 6.96 14.43
C ILE A 368 9.36 5.66 15.23
N SER A 369 9.75 5.65 16.51
CA SER A 369 9.52 4.49 17.38
C SER A 369 8.04 4.08 17.48
N LEU A 370 7.11 5.05 17.45
CA LEU A 370 5.68 4.79 17.42
C LEU A 370 5.23 4.20 16.08
N SER A 371 5.85 4.65 14.99
CA SER A 371 5.63 4.15 13.63
C SER A 371 6.09 2.70 13.47
N ASP A 372 7.25 2.32 14.03
CA ASP A 372 7.71 0.91 14.11
C ASP A 372 6.61 -0.01 14.64
N MET A 373 5.98 0.40 15.74
CA MET A 373 4.98 -0.42 16.42
C MET A 373 3.76 -0.65 15.52
N ILE A 374 3.33 0.39 14.80
CA ILE A 374 2.19 0.31 13.87
C ILE A 374 2.54 -0.48 12.63
N VAL A 375 3.71 -0.27 12.04
CA VAL A 375 4.17 -1.00 10.85
C VAL A 375 4.37 -2.47 11.19
N GLY A 376 4.96 -2.80 12.34
CA GLY A 376 5.10 -4.18 12.80
C GLY A 376 3.77 -4.89 13.01
N ILE A 377 2.76 -4.21 13.59
CA ILE A 377 1.40 -4.76 13.72
C ILE A 377 0.78 -4.97 12.34
N THR A 378 0.97 -4.01 11.42
CA THR A 378 0.42 -4.05 10.05
C THR A 378 1.05 -5.17 9.23
N GLY A 379 2.37 -5.31 9.23
CA GLY A 379 3.08 -6.39 8.56
C GLY A 379 2.75 -7.76 9.16
N ALA A 380 2.53 -7.86 10.47
CA ALA A 380 2.03 -9.10 11.09
C ALA A 380 0.61 -9.44 10.62
N PHE A 381 -0.28 -8.44 10.56
CA PHE A 381 -1.64 -8.63 10.08
C PHE A 381 -1.67 -9.10 8.63
N GLN A 382 -0.87 -8.47 7.76
CA GLN A 382 -0.79 -8.81 6.34
C GLN A 382 -0.27 -10.25 6.14
N ALA A 383 0.77 -10.65 6.87
CA ALA A 383 1.24 -12.04 6.88
C ALA A 383 0.14 -13.03 7.29
N TYR A 384 -0.62 -12.71 8.35
CA TYR A 384 -1.76 -13.51 8.78
C TYR A 384 -2.82 -13.64 7.67
N ILE A 385 -3.15 -12.55 6.98
CA ILE A 385 -4.10 -12.54 5.86
C ILE A 385 -3.61 -13.37 4.67
N ASN A 386 -2.31 -13.30 4.36
CA ASN A 386 -1.73 -14.02 3.22
C ASN A 386 -1.76 -15.54 3.44
N THR A 387 -1.56 -16.03 4.67
CA THR A 387 -1.45 -17.48 4.92
C THR A 387 -2.72 -18.15 5.42
N HIS A 388 -3.68 -17.41 6.00
CA HIS A 388 -4.88 -18.00 6.57
C HIS A 388 -6.06 -17.91 5.61
N GLY A 389 -6.70 -19.06 5.32
CA GLY A 389 -7.95 -19.11 4.57
C GLY A 389 -9.15 -18.66 5.42
N VAL A 390 -10.27 -18.34 4.75
CA VAL A 390 -11.53 -17.87 5.37
C VAL A 390 -11.97 -18.73 6.57
N ASN A 391 -11.99 -20.05 6.41
CA ASN A 391 -12.42 -20.96 7.47
C ASN A 391 -11.49 -20.96 8.69
N GLN A 392 -10.19 -20.77 8.46
CA GLN A 392 -9.21 -20.70 9.55
C GLN A 392 -9.37 -19.38 10.30
N ILE A 393 -9.54 -18.27 9.58
CA ILE A 393 -9.80 -16.95 10.19
C ILE A 393 -11.06 -16.98 11.08
N ILE A 394 -12.15 -17.60 10.62
CA ILE A 394 -13.37 -17.76 11.42
C ILE A 394 -13.08 -18.52 12.72
N LYS A 395 -12.36 -19.64 12.62
CA LYS A 395 -11.98 -20.46 13.78
C LYS A 395 -11.12 -19.68 14.75
N ASP A 396 -10.10 -18.97 14.27
CA ASP A 396 -9.17 -18.21 15.12
C ASP A 396 -9.88 -17.05 15.81
N ILE A 397 -10.70 -16.28 15.07
CA ILE A 397 -11.47 -15.17 15.64
C ILE A 397 -12.49 -15.64 16.68
N SER A 398 -13.13 -16.80 16.49
CA SER A 398 -14.05 -17.35 17.50
C SER A 398 -13.36 -17.73 18.81
N LYS A 399 -12.05 -18.01 18.79
CA LYS A 399 -11.24 -18.43 19.94
C LYS A 399 -10.46 -17.31 20.61
N LEU A 400 -10.52 -16.08 20.09
CA LEU A 400 -9.82 -14.95 20.68
C LEU A 400 -10.29 -14.67 22.10
N SER A 401 -9.34 -14.45 23.00
CA SER A 401 -9.62 -13.88 24.32
C SER A 401 -10.23 -12.47 24.20
N ASN A 402 -10.81 -11.97 25.29
CA ASN A 402 -11.38 -10.61 25.32
C ASN A 402 -10.35 -9.55 24.95
N THR A 403 -9.11 -9.65 25.46
CA THR A 403 -8.02 -8.73 25.11
C THR A 403 -7.69 -8.77 23.62
N GLN A 404 -7.55 -9.97 23.04
CA GLN A 404 -7.23 -10.11 21.62
C GLN A 404 -8.35 -9.60 20.72
N ARG A 405 -9.62 -9.91 21.06
CA ARG A 405 -10.79 -9.43 20.32
C ARG A 405 -10.87 -7.90 20.35
N GLU A 406 -10.63 -7.30 21.51
CA GLU A 406 -10.64 -5.84 21.67
C GLU A 406 -9.48 -5.19 20.91
N ASN A 407 -8.27 -5.75 20.98
CA ASN A 407 -7.13 -5.24 20.21
C ASN A 407 -7.36 -5.32 18.72
N LEU A 408 -7.90 -6.44 18.22
CA LEU A 408 -8.24 -6.59 16.82
C LEU A 408 -9.30 -5.56 16.41
N ARG A 409 -10.36 -5.39 17.22
CA ARG A 409 -11.41 -4.39 16.98
C ARG A 409 -10.86 -2.97 16.94
N MET A 410 -9.97 -2.60 17.87
CA MET A 410 -9.35 -1.27 17.91
C MET A 410 -8.42 -1.05 16.71
N PHE A 411 -7.61 -2.04 16.35
CA PHE A 411 -6.72 -1.94 15.19
C PHE A 411 -7.52 -1.72 13.90
N ILE A 412 -8.56 -2.54 13.66
CA ILE A 412 -9.42 -2.38 12.48
C ILE A 412 -10.14 -1.03 12.48
N LYS A 413 -10.66 -0.58 13.63
CA LYS A 413 -11.27 0.75 13.74
C LYS A 413 -10.29 1.89 13.43
N LEU A 414 -9.05 1.78 13.88
CA LEU A 414 -8.00 2.77 13.64
C LEU A 414 -7.59 2.79 12.16
N ARG A 415 -7.48 1.60 11.52
CA ARG A 415 -7.27 1.49 10.06
C ARG A 415 -8.40 2.18 9.29
N LEU A 416 -9.65 1.87 9.63
CA LEU A 416 -10.83 2.45 8.98
C LEU A 416 -10.93 3.96 9.22
N LYS A 417 -10.72 4.44 10.46
CA LYS A 417 -10.67 5.88 10.77
C LYS A 417 -9.75 6.63 9.80
N SER A 418 -8.59 6.05 9.54
CA SER A 418 -7.56 6.65 8.68
C SER A 418 -7.94 6.55 7.21
N SER A 419 -8.24 5.35 6.70
CA SER A 419 -8.53 5.17 5.27
C SER A 419 -9.82 5.86 4.83
N LEU A 420 -10.82 6.00 5.70
CA LEU A 420 -12.05 6.75 5.40
C LEU A 420 -11.82 8.25 5.35
N TYR A 421 -10.91 8.75 6.19
CA TYR A 421 -10.53 10.16 6.16
C TYR A 421 -9.76 10.50 4.87
N ASP A 422 -8.77 9.68 4.53
CA ASP A 422 -8.02 9.77 3.28
C ASP A 422 -7.70 8.36 2.78
N MET A 423 -8.22 8.01 1.60
CA MET A 423 -8.01 6.67 1.03
C MET A 423 -6.54 6.35 0.75
N HIS A 424 -5.69 7.37 0.58
CA HIS A 424 -4.27 7.19 0.32
C HIS A 424 -3.46 6.84 1.58
N PHE A 425 -4.09 6.80 2.77
CA PHE A 425 -3.50 6.21 3.96
C PHE A 425 -3.48 4.67 3.94
N ASP A 426 -4.26 4.01 3.09
CA ASP A 426 -4.25 2.56 2.91
C ASP A 426 -3.89 2.21 1.46
N HIS A 427 -2.62 1.87 1.24
CA HIS A 427 -2.15 1.43 -0.06
C HIS A 427 -1.52 0.06 -0.01
N GLY A 428 -1.74 -0.73 -1.07
CA GLY A 428 -0.93 -1.89 -1.34
C GLY A 428 -1.37 -2.66 -2.57
N SER A 429 -0.71 -3.79 -2.82
CA SER A 429 -1.02 -4.68 -3.94
C SER A 429 -2.52 -5.06 -3.97
N ILE A 430 -3.14 -4.97 -5.15
CA ILE A 430 -4.56 -5.28 -5.34
C ILE A 430 -4.76 -6.80 -5.36
N ILE A 431 -4.79 -7.40 -4.16
CA ILE A 431 -5.04 -8.84 -3.96
C ILE A 431 -6.51 -9.05 -3.59
N GLU A 432 -7.30 -9.59 -4.52
CA GLU A 432 -8.76 -9.74 -4.39
C GLU A 432 -9.16 -10.59 -3.18
N ASN A 433 -8.47 -11.71 -2.98
CA ASN A 433 -8.75 -12.63 -1.88
C ASN A 433 -8.48 -12.00 -0.50
N SER A 434 -7.52 -11.07 -0.41
CA SER A 434 -7.25 -10.31 0.82
C SER A 434 -8.41 -9.38 1.16
N LYS A 435 -9.06 -8.74 0.17
CA LYS A 435 -10.25 -7.89 0.38
C LYS A 435 -11.40 -8.68 1.02
N ILE A 436 -11.67 -9.88 0.52
CA ILE A 436 -12.71 -10.78 1.07
C ILE A 436 -12.43 -11.10 2.54
N LYS A 437 -11.17 -11.37 2.89
CA LYS A 437 -10.75 -11.66 4.27
C LYS A 437 -10.90 -10.43 5.17
N TYR A 438 -10.56 -9.23 4.69
CA TYR A 438 -10.78 -7.99 5.44
C TYR A 438 -12.26 -7.75 5.76
N GLU A 439 -13.13 -7.90 4.76
CA GLU A 439 -14.58 -7.77 4.94
C GLU A 439 -15.14 -8.80 5.91
N LEU A 440 -14.68 -10.05 5.82
CA LEU A 440 -15.04 -11.11 6.76
C LEU A 440 -14.68 -10.72 8.20
N ILE A 441 -13.47 -10.22 8.43
CA ILE A 441 -13.02 -9.80 9.78
C ILE A 441 -13.89 -8.66 10.29
N ASN A 442 -14.20 -7.65 9.47
CA ASN A 442 -15.08 -6.55 9.83
C ASN A 442 -16.46 -7.06 10.27
N ASN A 443 -17.04 -7.99 9.51
CA ASN A 443 -18.33 -8.60 9.81
C ASN A 443 -18.29 -9.39 11.13
N LEU A 444 -17.26 -10.21 11.35
CA LEU A 444 -17.09 -11.00 12.58
C LEU A 444 -16.91 -10.14 13.84
N LEU A 445 -16.41 -8.90 13.68
CA LEU A 445 -16.23 -7.94 14.76
C LEU A 445 -17.44 -7.02 14.98
N GLY A 446 -18.47 -7.12 14.13
CA GLY A 446 -19.62 -6.21 14.15
C GLY A 446 -19.21 -4.76 13.92
N ILE A 447 -18.24 -4.52 13.03
CA ILE A 447 -17.85 -3.17 12.60
C ILE A 447 -18.75 -2.82 11.41
N ASP A 448 -19.73 -1.94 11.67
CA ASP A 448 -20.84 -1.64 10.74
C ASP A 448 -20.34 -0.98 9.43
N LYS A 449 -20.99 -1.33 8.31
CA LYS A 449 -20.79 -0.73 6.98
C LYS A 449 -21.08 0.77 6.96
N LYS A 450 -21.76 1.32 7.97
CA LYS A 450 -21.94 2.78 8.14
C LYS A 450 -20.62 3.54 8.32
N PHE A 451 -19.56 2.91 8.82
CA PHE A 451 -18.23 3.52 8.78
C PHE A 451 -17.76 3.70 7.33
N ILE A 452 -18.09 2.79 6.42
CA ILE A 452 -17.62 2.77 5.03
C ILE A 452 -18.38 3.76 4.12
N LYS A 453 -19.47 4.37 4.60
CA LYS A 453 -20.35 5.26 3.83
C LYS A 453 -20.41 6.70 4.37
N GLN A 454 -19.27 7.29 4.77
CA GLN A 454 -19.18 8.73 4.97
C GLN A 454 -18.22 9.34 3.97
#